data_AF-A0ABD4S922-F1
#
_entry.id   AF-A0ABD4S922-F1
#
_cell.length_a   1.000
_cell.length_b   1.000
_cell.length_c   1.000
_cell.angle_alpha   90.00
_cell.angle_beta   90.00
_cell.angle_gamma   90.00
#
_symmetry.space_group_name_H-M   'P 1'
#
loop_
_entity.id
_entity.type
_entity.pdbx_description
1 polymer ?
#
loop_
_entity_poly.entity_id
_entity_poly.type
_entity_poly.pdbx_seq_one_letter_code
_entity_poly.pdbx_strand_id
1 'polypeptide(L)'
;MNNMDYWIKTFNQLEKEVHNKGDTFNKELERQYDLALYNIIREINNWYMKFAKDNKISMQEAEKLLNSKELTELKLSLEEYIKYGEENAISQKWMKELESAVKRVRISRLKALELKLRHQVEILYSKEYEDVNRLITNTYKDSYYHTAFETQKGIGIGLMIAMLSMNNIDKIVSSPWTTDGIIFGNRIWNKHRPRLISELNKGLKQTLINGVSPENLTNKINKNFNTSKEEAKLLVKSELAFFSSLSQRDCFNSLGVEKYEIVSALDSRVCEKRCSPLDGKVIEMKYYEIGITAPPFHPRCRCVIVPYFDDEESYRSARGEDGENYYVPSSMKYNEWYKKHVKNTY
;
A
#
# COMPACT_ATOMS: atom_id res chain seq x y z
N MET A 1 -21.42 25.78 19.16
CA MET A 1 -19.97 25.90 19.37
C MET A 1 -19.31 25.49 18.07
N ASN A 2 -19.24 26.46 17.15
CA ASN A 2 -18.47 26.39 15.93
C ASN A 2 -17.10 26.95 16.31
N ASN A 3 -16.22 26.06 16.81
CA ASN A 3 -14.88 26.41 17.25
C ASN A 3 -13.93 25.48 16.50
N MET A 4 -13.03 26.04 15.71
CA MET A 4 -12.01 25.34 14.94
C MET A 4 -11.12 24.38 15.77
N ASP A 5 -11.04 24.51 17.11
CA ASP A 5 -10.52 23.46 18.01
C ASP A 5 -11.19 22.10 17.78
N TYR A 6 -12.52 22.11 17.67
CA TYR A 6 -13.34 20.92 17.42
C TYR A 6 -12.96 20.30 16.08
N TRP A 7 -12.87 21.13 15.03
CA TRP A 7 -12.54 20.67 13.70
C TRP A 7 -11.15 20.06 13.65
N ILE A 8 -10.16 20.77 14.17
CA ILE A 8 -8.78 20.30 14.19
C ILE A 8 -8.65 19.00 14.96
N LYS A 9 -9.24 18.91 16.16
CA LYS A 9 -9.19 17.68 16.96
C LYS A 9 -9.82 16.50 16.22
N THR A 10 -11.00 16.72 15.64
CA THR A 10 -11.79 15.68 14.99
C THR A 10 -11.13 15.19 13.71
N PHE A 11 -10.72 16.09 12.80
CA PHE A 11 -10.10 15.69 11.54
C PHE A 11 -8.69 15.10 11.75
N ASN A 12 -7.94 15.53 12.77
CA ASN A 12 -6.70 14.83 13.16
C ASN A 12 -6.97 13.40 13.65
N GLN A 13 -8.07 13.18 14.36
CA GLN A 13 -8.45 11.84 14.80
C GLN A 13 -8.86 10.96 13.62
N LEU A 14 -9.63 11.48 12.67
CA LEU A 14 -9.99 10.75 11.43
C LEU A 14 -8.75 10.36 10.62
N GLU A 15 -7.80 11.29 10.44
CA GLU A 15 -6.54 10.99 9.73
C GLU A 15 -5.71 9.93 10.47
N LYS A 16 -5.65 10.02 11.80
CA LYS A 16 -4.98 9.01 12.63
C LYS A 16 -5.61 7.63 12.48
N GLU A 17 -6.93 7.54 12.37
CA GLU A 17 -7.64 6.28 12.14
C GLU A 17 -7.32 5.69 10.77
N VAL A 18 -7.25 6.51 9.72
CA VAL A 18 -6.82 6.09 8.38
C VAL A 18 -5.38 5.57 8.39
N HIS A 19 -4.46 6.28 9.04
CA HIS A 19 -3.09 5.81 9.21
C HIS A 19 -3.00 4.50 10.00
N ASN A 20 -3.75 4.36 11.09
CA ASN A 20 -3.79 3.14 11.89
C ASN A 20 -4.35 1.95 11.11
N LYS A 21 -5.37 2.16 10.27
CA LYS A 21 -5.88 1.14 9.34
C LYS A 21 -4.77 0.69 8.39
N GLY A 22 -4.03 1.63 7.79
CA GLY A 22 -2.90 1.32 6.93
C GLY A 22 -1.75 0.59 7.65
N ASP A 23 -1.41 0.99 8.87
CA ASP A 23 -0.37 0.32 9.68
C ASP A 23 -0.79 -1.08 10.10
N THR A 24 -2.06 -1.29 10.45
CA THR A 24 -2.61 -2.61 10.77
C THR A 24 -2.58 -3.52 9.55
N PHE A 25 -3.04 -3.02 8.41
CA PHE A 25 -3.00 -3.75 7.15
C PHE A 25 -1.57 -4.12 6.74
N ASN A 26 -0.62 -3.19 6.89
CA ASN A 26 0.78 -3.43 6.54
C ASN A 26 1.42 -4.58 7.32
N LYS A 27 0.94 -4.88 8.54
CA LYS A 27 1.39 -6.08 9.29
C LYS A 27 0.92 -7.37 8.63
N GLU A 28 -0.31 -7.39 8.13
CA GLU A 28 -0.84 -8.56 7.41
C GLU A 28 -0.16 -8.71 6.05
N LEU A 29 0.04 -7.61 5.31
CA LEU A 29 0.79 -7.62 4.06
C LEU A 29 2.21 -8.16 4.26
N GLU A 30 2.88 -7.73 5.33
CA GLU A 30 4.20 -8.24 5.70
C GLU A 30 4.19 -9.76 5.92
N ARG A 31 3.18 -10.28 6.62
CA ARG A 31 2.99 -11.72 6.81
C ARG A 31 2.79 -12.47 5.48
N GLN A 32 2.07 -11.88 4.53
CA GLN A 32 1.87 -12.47 3.20
C GLN A 32 3.20 -12.59 2.43
N TYR A 33 4.02 -11.53 2.46
CA TYR A 33 5.35 -11.54 1.84
C TYR A 33 6.28 -12.56 2.51
N ASP A 34 6.29 -12.63 3.84
CA ASP A 34 7.12 -13.56 4.59
C ASP A 34 6.71 -15.02 4.32
N LEU A 35 5.40 -15.30 4.20
CA LEU A 35 4.90 -16.63 3.81
C LEU A 35 5.30 -17.02 2.39
N ALA A 36 5.19 -16.10 1.43
CA ALA A 36 5.63 -16.34 0.05
C ALA A 36 7.13 -16.61 -0.03
N LEU A 37 7.93 -15.82 0.70
CA LEU A 37 9.38 -15.99 0.81
C LEU A 37 9.73 -17.36 1.42
N TYR A 38 9.07 -17.74 2.53
CA TYR A 38 9.26 -19.05 3.16
C TYR A 38 8.99 -20.20 2.18
N ASN A 39 7.87 -20.15 1.45
CA ASN A 39 7.52 -21.19 0.48
C ASN A 39 8.53 -21.25 -0.68
N ILE A 40 9.01 -20.11 -1.17
CA ILE A 40 10.04 -20.04 -2.22
C ILE A 40 11.34 -20.67 -1.76
N ILE A 41 11.83 -20.32 -0.57
CA ILE A 41 13.05 -20.89 0.00
C ILE A 41 12.88 -22.40 0.20
N ARG A 42 11.71 -22.85 0.68
CA ARG A 42 11.39 -24.27 0.82
C ARG A 42 11.46 -25.02 -0.51
N GLU A 43 10.88 -24.49 -1.58
CA GLU A 43 10.97 -25.12 -2.91
C GLU A 43 12.41 -25.18 -3.43
N ILE A 44 13.20 -24.12 -3.22
CA ILE A 44 14.62 -24.10 -3.58
C ILE A 44 15.37 -25.17 -2.79
N ASN A 45 15.22 -25.22 -1.47
CA ASN A 45 15.91 -26.20 -0.63
C ASN A 45 15.53 -27.63 -1.00
N ASN A 46 14.24 -27.91 -1.24
CA ASN A 46 13.78 -29.21 -1.71
C ASN A 46 14.42 -29.60 -3.05
N TRP A 47 14.57 -28.65 -3.95
CA TRP A 47 15.21 -28.86 -5.24
C TRP A 47 16.71 -29.15 -5.09
N TYR A 48 17.41 -28.42 -4.21
CA TYR A 48 18.81 -28.69 -3.89
C TYR A 48 18.99 -30.06 -3.22
N MET A 49 18.15 -30.45 -2.27
CA MET A 49 18.23 -31.78 -1.64
C MET A 49 18.06 -32.91 -2.66
N LYS A 50 17.25 -32.71 -3.71
CA LYS A 50 16.96 -33.74 -4.70
C LYS A 50 18.04 -33.85 -5.78
N PHE A 51 18.67 -32.75 -6.16
CA PHE A 51 19.51 -32.68 -7.37
C PHE A 51 20.95 -32.22 -7.15
N ALA A 52 21.29 -31.65 -5.99
CA ALA A 52 22.62 -31.14 -5.73
C ALA A 52 23.63 -32.26 -5.43
N LYS A 53 24.87 -32.02 -5.84
CA LYS A 53 26.05 -32.76 -5.38
C LYS A 53 27.00 -31.77 -4.72
N ASP A 54 27.51 -32.11 -3.54
CA ASP A 54 28.36 -31.21 -2.73
C ASP A 54 27.73 -29.82 -2.53
N ASN A 55 26.42 -29.78 -2.32
CA ASN A 55 25.60 -28.55 -2.19
C ASN A 55 25.65 -27.60 -3.39
N LYS A 56 25.98 -28.11 -4.59
CA LYS A 56 26.01 -27.34 -5.85
C LYS A 56 25.18 -28.02 -6.93
N ILE A 57 24.61 -27.22 -7.81
CA ILE A 57 23.92 -27.68 -9.02
C ILE A 57 24.50 -26.92 -10.21
N SER A 58 25.00 -27.65 -11.21
CA SER A 58 25.46 -27.05 -12.46
C SER A 58 24.27 -26.71 -13.37
N MET A 59 24.47 -25.75 -14.27
CA MET A 59 23.46 -25.44 -15.31
C MET A 59 23.07 -26.68 -16.13
N GLN A 60 24.03 -27.55 -16.44
CA GLN A 60 23.76 -28.81 -17.16
C GLN A 60 22.85 -29.75 -16.37
N GLU A 61 23.07 -29.88 -15.06
CA GLU A 61 22.23 -30.72 -14.19
C GLU A 61 20.82 -30.16 -14.05
N ALA A 62 20.70 -28.83 -13.99
CA ALA A 62 19.44 -28.12 -13.94
C ALA A 62 18.63 -28.24 -15.24
N GLU A 63 19.29 -28.33 -16.40
CA GLU A 63 18.63 -28.48 -17.70
C GLU A 63 18.26 -29.92 -18.05
N LYS A 64 18.66 -30.91 -17.25
CA LYS A 64 18.20 -32.29 -17.43
C LYS A 64 16.68 -32.37 -17.39
N LEU A 65 16.12 -33.19 -18.29
CA LEU A 65 14.69 -33.49 -18.31
C LEU A 65 14.30 -34.26 -17.05
N LEU A 66 13.10 -33.98 -16.55
CA LEU A 66 12.49 -34.78 -15.51
C LEU A 66 12.29 -36.23 -15.98
N ASN A 67 12.57 -37.20 -15.12
CA ASN A 67 12.19 -38.59 -15.36
C ASN A 67 10.67 -38.78 -15.17
N SER A 68 10.16 -39.97 -15.50
CA SER A 68 8.71 -40.25 -15.42
C SER A 68 8.12 -40.00 -14.03
N LYS A 69 8.83 -40.37 -12.96
CA LYS A 69 8.36 -40.17 -11.58
C LYS A 69 8.32 -38.67 -11.21
N GLU A 70 9.41 -37.96 -11.51
CA GLU A 70 9.53 -36.52 -11.27
C GLU A 70 8.49 -35.70 -12.06
N LEU A 71 8.22 -36.11 -13.29
CA LEU A 71 7.21 -35.46 -14.13
C LEU A 71 5.80 -35.69 -13.57
N THR A 72 5.47 -36.89 -13.11
CA THR A 72 4.19 -37.18 -12.45
C THR A 72 4.03 -36.35 -11.17
N GLU A 73 5.07 -36.28 -10.32
CA GLU A 73 5.06 -35.45 -9.11
C GLU A 73 4.83 -33.96 -9.44
N LEU A 74 5.48 -33.44 -10.47
CA LEU A 74 5.26 -32.06 -10.92
C LEU A 74 3.81 -31.85 -11.35
N LYS A 75 3.25 -32.74 -12.18
CA LYS A 75 1.88 -32.59 -12.68
C LYS A 75 0.85 -32.54 -11.57
N LEU A 76 0.99 -33.40 -10.55
CA LEU A 76 0.15 -33.35 -9.35
C LEU A 76 0.23 -31.98 -8.67
N SER A 77 1.43 -31.43 -8.47
CA SER A 77 1.56 -30.07 -7.91
C SER A 77 0.92 -29.01 -8.80
N LEU A 78 1.06 -29.09 -10.12
CA LEU A 78 0.47 -28.10 -11.03
C LEU A 78 -1.06 -28.18 -11.03
N GLU A 79 -1.64 -29.37 -10.90
CA GLU A 79 -3.08 -29.58 -10.76
C GLU A 79 -3.61 -28.98 -9.44
N GLU A 80 -2.89 -29.16 -8.33
CA GLU A 80 -3.20 -28.49 -7.06
C GLU A 80 -3.13 -26.96 -7.20
N TYR A 81 -2.15 -26.44 -7.95
CA TYR A 81 -2.00 -25.00 -8.20
C TYR A 81 -3.14 -24.44 -9.05
N ILE A 82 -3.64 -25.20 -10.03
CA ILE A 82 -4.81 -24.83 -10.84
C ILE A 82 -6.05 -24.78 -9.95
N LYS A 83 -6.30 -25.83 -9.16
CA LYS A 83 -7.42 -25.86 -8.22
C LYS A 83 -7.39 -24.70 -7.24
N TYR A 84 -6.22 -24.44 -6.63
CA TYR A 84 -6.05 -23.31 -5.73
C TYR A 84 -6.30 -21.97 -6.46
N GLY A 85 -5.82 -21.84 -7.70
CA GLY A 85 -6.01 -20.64 -8.50
C GLY A 85 -7.46 -20.39 -8.91
N GLU A 86 -8.26 -21.43 -9.16
CA GLU A 86 -9.69 -21.34 -9.40
C GLU A 86 -10.46 -20.90 -8.15
N GLU A 87 -10.14 -21.50 -6.98
CA GLU A 87 -10.76 -21.19 -5.70
C GLU A 87 -10.42 -19.78 -5.18
N ASN A 88 -9.28 -19.22 -5.58
CA ASN A 88 -8.75 -17.93 -5.10
C ASN A 88 -8.63 -16.87 -6.21
N ALA A 89 -9.29 -17.09 -7.36
CA ALA A 89 -9.33 -16.15 -8.48
C ALA A 89 -7.95 -15.61 -8.95
N ILE A 90 -6.92 -16.47 -8.98
CA ILE A 90 -5.59 -16.12 -9.50
C ILE A 90 -5.66 -15.85 -11.01
N SER A 91 -4.74 -15.03 -11.51
CA SER A 91 -4.62 -14.66 -12.94
C SER A 91 -4.96 -15.81 -13.90
N GLN A 92 -6.03 -15.62 -14.70
CA GLN A 92 -6.43 -16.57 -15.75
C GLN A 92 -5.30 -16.87 -16.74
N LYS A 93 -4.43 -15.88 -16.99
CA LYS A 93 -3.24 -16.07 -17.83
C LYS A 93 -2.29 -17.11 -17.21
N TRP A 94 -2.08 -17.04 -15.89
CA TRP A 94 -1.25 -18.00 -15.18
C TRP A 94 -1.89 -19.40 -15.17
N MET A 95 -3.21 -19.50 -14.99
CA MET A 95 -3.93 -20.79 -15.06
C MET A 95 -3.72 -21.48 -16.41
N LYS A 96 -3.87 -20.76 -17.52
CA LYS A 96 -3.60 -21.29 -18.87
C LYS A 96 -2.15 -21.74 -19.05
N GLU A 97 -1.19 -21.04 -18.45
CA GLU A 97 0.22 -21.45 -18.47
C GLU A 97 0.44 -22.76 -17.69
N LEU A 98 -0.22 -22.94 -16.54
CA LEU A 98 -0.18 -24.18 -15.76
C LEU A 98 -0.81 -25.35 -16.53
N GLU A 99 -2.01 -25.16 -17.09
CA GLU A 99 -2.68 -26.16 -17.92
C GLU A 99 -1.83 -26.60 -19.11
N SER A 100 -1.16 -25.64 -19.76
CA SER A 100 -0.21 -25.92 -20.83
C SER A 100 0.97 -26.74 -20.33
N ALA A 101 1.50 -26.43 -19.14
CA ALA A 101 2.61 -27.16 -18.55
C ALA A 101 2.23 -28.61 -18.16
N VAL A 102 1.04 -28.85 -17.63
CA VAL A 102 0.52 -30.21 -17.31
C VAL A 102 0.51 -31.13 -18.54
N LYS A 103 0.20 -30.57 -19.72
CA LYS A 103 0.14 -31.31 -20.98
C LYS A 103 1.53 -31.65 -21.57
N ARG A 104 2.61 -31.03 -21.08
CA ARG A 104 3.97 -31.27 -21.62
C ARG A 104 4.51 -32.62 -21.17
N VAL A 105 5.23 -33.28 -22.09
CA VAL A 105 5.96 -34.55 -21.83
C VAL A 105 7.45 -34.34 -21.58
N ARG A 106 7.98 -33.14 -21.87
CA ARG A 106 9.40 -32.78 -21.66
C ARG A 106 9.48 -31.44 -20.92
N ILE A 107 9.96 -31.50 -19.68
CA ILE A 107 10.18 -30.33 -18.82
C ILE A 107 11.56 -30.52 -18.17
N SER A 108 12.39 -29.48 -18.17
CA SER A 108 13.68 -29.50 -17.46
C SER A 108 13.48 -29.24 -15.96
N ARG A 109 14.41 -29.71 -15.13
CA ARG A 109 14.37 -29.48 -13.68
C ARG A 109 14.36 -28.01 -13.30
N LEU A 110 15.09 -27.17 -14.04
CA LEU A 110 15.06 -25.73 -13.90
C LEU A 110 13.67 -25.19 -14.19
N LYS A 111 13.05 -25.60 -15.30
CA LYS A 111 11.71 -25.12 -15.65
C LYS A 111 10.66 -25.53 -14.62
N ALA A 112 10.77 -26.74 -14.07
CA ALA A 112 9.91 -27.21 -13.00
C ALA A 112 10.02 -26.31 -11.76
N LEU A 113 11.24 -25.96 -11.34
CA LEU A 113 11.47 -25.03 -10.23
C LEU A 113 10.91 -23.65 -10.54
N GLU A 114 11.19 -23.08 -11.72
CA GLU A 114 10.65 -21.77 -12.13
C GLU A 114 9.12 -21.71 -12.06
N LEU A 115 8.41 -22.78 -12.45
CA LEU A 115 6.94 -22.85 -12.36
C LEU A 115 6.46 -22.78 -10.91
N LYS A 116 7.07 -23.57 -10.01
CA LYS A 116 6.72 -23.60 -8.58
C LYS A 116 6.98 -22.26 -7.91
N LEU A 117 8.13 -21.66 -8.18
CA LEU A 117 8.50 -20.37 -7.61
C LEU A 117 7.61 -19.24 -8.12
N ARG A 118 7.31 -19.22 -9.43
CA ARG A 118 6.36 -18.27 -9.98
C ARG A 118 4.98 -18.41 -9.36
N HIS A 119 4.50 -19.63 -9.11
CA HIS A 119 3.20 -19.81 -8.48
C HIS A 119 3.10 -19.11 -7.11
N GLN A 120 4.14 -19.19 -6.27
CA GLN A 120 4.16 -18.47 -4.99
C GLN A 120 4.07 -16.95 -5.16
N VAL A 121 4.71 -16.40 -6.20
CA VAL A 121 4.62 -14.98 -6.53
C VAL A 121 3.23 -14.60 -7.06
N GLU A 122 2.59 -15.45 -7.86
CA GLU A 122 1.23 -15.21 -8.36
C GLU A 122 0.19 -15.26 -7.23
N ILE A 123 0.36 -16.14 -6.22
CA ILE A 123 -0.47 -16.14 -5.01
C ILE A 123 -0.32 -14.82 -4.25
N LEU A 124 0.92 -14.39 -3.99
CA LEU A 124 1.22 -13.17 -3.25
C LEU A 124 0.54 -11.95 -3.88
N TYR A 125 0.75 -11.73 -5.18
CA TYR A 125 0.23 -10.52 -5.83
C TYR A 125 -1.27 -10.56 -6.11
N SER A 126 -1.88 -11.76 -6.21
CA SER A 126 -3.34 -11.87 -6.29
C SER A 126 -3.98 -11.43 -4.98
N LYS A 127 -3.44 -11.89 -3.84
CA LYS A 127 -3.91 -11.49 -2.50
C LYS A 127 -3.67 -10.01 -2.22
N GLU A 128 -2.47 -9.51 -2.50
CA GLU A 128 -2.16 -8.08 -2.34
C GLU A 128 -3.14 -7.21 -3.13
N TYR A 129 -3.43 -7.57 -4.38
CA TYR A 129 -4.36 -6.82 -5.22
C TYR A 129 -5.78 -6.78 -4.64
N GLU A 130 -6.33 -7.94 -4.24
CA GLU A 130 -7.67 -8.04 -3.68
C GLU A 130 -7.78 -7.29 -2.35
N ASP A 131 -6.83 -7.54 -1.44
CA ASP A 131 -6.84 -7.00 -0.08
C ASP A 131 -6.68 -5.48 -0.07
N VAL A 132 -5.79 -4.94 -0.91
CA VAL A 132 -5.57 -3.49 -1.02
C VAL A 132 -6.77 -2.81 -1.67
N ASN A 133 -7.35 -3.37 -2.73
CA ASN A 133 -8.56 -2.78 -3.32
C ASN A 133 -9.71 -2.73 -2.31
N ARG A 134 -9.94 -3.81 -1.57
CA ARG A 134 -10.95 -3.84 -0.50
C ARG A 134 -10.67 -2.79 0.57
N LEU A 135 -9.40 -2.64 0.98
CA LEU A 135 -8.99 -1.64 1.96
C LEU A 135 -9.24 -0.21 1.47
N ILE A 136 -8.89 0.09 0.21
CA ILE A 136 -9.11 1.40 -0.42
C ILE A 136 -10.61 1.71 -0.49
N THR A 137 -11.41 0.79 -1.00
CA THR A 137 -12.87 0.95 -1.13
C THR A 137 -13.53 1.20 0.22
N ASN A 138 -13.14 0.44 1.25
CA ASN A 138 -13.64 0.66 2.62
C ASN A 138 -13.16 2.01 3.18
N THR A 139 -11.90 2.38 2.96
CA THR A 139 -11.35 3.65 3.44
C THR A 139 -12.05 4.85 2.80
N TYR A 140 -12.35 4.78 1.51
CA TYR A 140 -13.13 5.79 0.82
C TYR A 140 -14.51 5.95 1.45
N LYS A 141 -15.23 4.83 1.62
CA LYS A 141 -16.58 4.80 2.21
C LYS A 141 -16.58 5.35 3.64
N ASP A 142 -15.68 4.84 4.48
CA ASP A 142 -15.59 5.22 5.90
C ASP A 142 -15.23 6.70 6.03
N SER A 143 -14.23 7.17 5.27
CA SER A 143 -13.83 8.58 5.31
C SER A 143 -14.98 9.51 4.93
N TYR A 144 -15.83 9.11 3.97
CA TYR A 144 -16.95 9.91 3.52
C TYR A 144 -17.99 10.06 4.64
N TYR A 145 -18.42 8.93 5.21
CA TYR A 145 -19.48 8.93 6.22
C TYR A 145 -19.02 9.48 7.58
N HIS A 146 -17.77 9.27 7.98
CA HIS A 146 -17.23 9.89 9.19
C HIS A 146 -17.05 11.39 9.03
N THR A 147 -16.53 11.86 7.88
CA THR A 147 -16.45 13.30 7.58
C THR A 147 -17.82 13.93 7.62
N ALA A 148 -18.81 13.28 7.00
CA ALA A 148 -20.19 13.69 7.01
C ALA A 148 -20.76 13.85 8.43
N PHE A 149 -20.66 12.79 9.22
CA PHE A 149 -21.16 12.75 10.59
C PHE A 149 -20.52 13.83 11.45
N GLU A 150 -19.19 13.94 11.43
CA GLU A 150 -18.47 14.90 12.24
C GLU A 150 -18.71 16.35 11.79
N THR A 151 -18.89 16.58 10.49
CA THR A 151 -19.27 17.89 9.93
C THR A 151 -20.67 18.29 10.38
N GLN A 152 -21.66 17.41 10.26
CA GLN A 152 -23.02 17.68 10.72
C GLN A 152 -23.09 17.95 12.22
N LYS A 153 -22.35 17.17 13.00
CA LYS A 153 -22.26 17.33 14.45
C LYS A 153 -21.61 18.67 14.83
N GLY A 154 -20.54 19.09 14.14
CA GLY A 154 -19.87 20.35 14.41
C GLY A 154 -20.75 21.57 14.10
N ILE A 155 -21.44 21.56 12.94
CA ILE A 155 -22.36 22.65 12.57
C ILE A 155 -23.70 22.58 13.33
N GLY A 156 -24.02 21.46 13.97
CA GLY A 156 -25.27 21.24 14.71
C GLY A 156 -26.51 21.06 13.84
N ILE A 157 -26.34 20.76 12.54
CA ILE A 157 -27.42 20.60 11.55
C ILE A 157 -27.30 19.23 10.88
N GLY A 158 -28.37 18.44 10.95
CA GLY A 158 -28.49 17.18 10.22
C GLY A 158 -28.91 17.43 8.78
N LEU A 159 -27.95 17.34 7.85
CA LEU A 159 -28.22 17.42 6.41
C LEU A 159 -28.51 16.03 5.85
N MET A 160 -29.39 15.93 4.85
CA MET A 160 -29.57 14.68 4.13
C MET A 160 -28.41 14.52 3.15
N ILE A 161 -27.64 13.43 3.28
CA ILE A 161 -26.52 13.13 2.37
C ILE A 161 -26.92 11.98 1.46
N ALA A 162 -26.56 12.10 0.18
CA ALA A 162 -26.78 11.04 -0.79
C ALA A 162 -26.01 9.77 -0.40
N MET A 163 -26.68 8.62 -0.45
CA MET A 163 -26.03 7.34 -0.19
C MET A 163 -25.01 7.05 -1.30
N LEU A 164 -23.79 6.67 -0.93
CA LEU A 164 -22.78 6.25 -1.88
C LEU A 164 -23.21 4.95 -2.57
N SER A 165 -23.21 4.96 -3.90
CA SER A 165 -23.36 3.76 -4.72
C SER A 165 -22.03 3.01 -4.80
N MET A 166 -22.05 1.70 -4.54
CA MET A 166 -20.85 0.86 -4.63
C MET A 166 -20.23 0.92 -6.03
N ASN A 167 -21.05 0.91 -7.08
CA ASN A 167 -20.59 1.05 -8.46
C ASN A 167 -19.86 2.38 -8.72
N ASN A 168 -20.23 3.44 -8.00
CA ASN A 168 -19.54 4.73 -8.11
C ASN A 168 -18.19 4.70 -7.37
N ILE A 169 -18.13 4.07 -6.18
CA ILE A 169 -16.87 3.90 -5.45
C ILE A 169 -15.89 3.08 -6.29
N ASP A 170 -16.33 1.98 -6.88
CA ASP A 170 -15.46 1.13 -7.70
C ASP A 170 -14.92 1.87 -8.94
N LYS A 171 -15.72 2.74 -9.55
CA LYS A 171 -15.26 3.63 -10.65
C LYS A 171 -14.22 4.63 -10.17
N ILE A 172 -14.41 5.22 -8.99
CA ILE A 172 -13.46 6.18 -8.40
C ILE A 172 -12.14 5.48 -8.07
N VAL A 173 -12.20 4.32 -7.39
CA VAL A 173 -11.01 3.54 -7.01
C VAL A 173 -10.27 2.99 -8.22
N SER A 174 -10.98 2.72 -9.32
CA SER A 174 -10.39 2.29 -10.58
C SER A 174 -9.93 3.45 -11.49
N SER A 175 -9.95 4.70 -11.00
CA SER A 175 -9.49 5.86 -11.76
C SER A 175 -8.02 6.19 -11.44
N PRO A 176 -7.20 6.51 -12.44
CA PRO A 176 -5.81 6.87 -12.20
C PRO A 176 -5.72 8.26 -11.55
N TRP A 177 -4.92 8.36 -10.48
CA TRP A 177 -4.66 9.63 -9.80
C TRP A 177 -3.18 10.04 -9.80
N THR A 178 -2.30 9.11 -10.18
CA THR A 178 -0.86 9.36 -10.28
C THR A 178 -0.52 9.99 -11.63
N THR A 179 0.56 10.78 -11.69
CA THR A 179 0.98 11.51 -12.90
C THR A 179 1.36 10.59 -14.07
N ASP A 180 1.70 9.33 -13.81
CA ASP A 180 1.99 8.34 -14.85
C ASP A 180 0.71 7.70 -15.43
N GLY A 181 -0.47 8.04 -14.90
CA GLY A 181 -1.76 7.53 -15.38
C GLY A 181 -2.01 6.05 -15.06
N ILE A 182 -1.22 5.45 -14.16
CA ILE A 182 -1.28 4.02 -13.85
C ILE A 182 -2.02 3.80 -12.53
N ILE A 183 -3.16 3.12 -12.62
CA ILE A 183 -3.93 2.65 -11.45
C ILE A 183 -3.15 1.60 -10.64
N PHE A 184 -3.46 1.48 -9.35
CA PHE A 184 -2.83 0.53 -8.43
C PHE A 184 -2.71 -0.89 -9.02
N GLY A 185 -3.82 -1.45 -9.52
CA GLY A 185 -3.83 -2.78 -10.13
C GLY A 185 -2.83 -2.96 -11.26
N ASN A 186 -2.79 -2.00 -12.19
CA ASN A 186 -1.84 -2.03 -13.31
C ASN A 186 -0.39 -1.91 -12.82
N ARG A 187 -0.14 -1.14 -11.75
CA ARG A 187 1.19 -1.02 -11.14
C ARG A 187 1.65 -2.36 -10.57
N ILE A 188 0.77 -3.09 -9.89
CA ILE A 188 1.03 -4.44 -9.39
C ILE A 188 1.32 -5.41 -10.54
N TRP A 189 0.40 -5.52 -11.50
CA TRP A 189 0.44 -6.58 -12.52
C TRP A 189 1.46 -6.34 -13.63
N ASN A 190 1.75 -5.07 -13.97
CA ASN A 190 2.61 -4.73 -15.10
C ASN A 190 4.02 -4.31 -14.69
N LYS A 191 4.23 -3.94 -13.42
CA LYS A 191 5.54 -3.48 -12.94
C LYS A 191 6.08 -4.31 -11.79
N HIS A 192 5.36 -4.41 -10.67
CA HIS A 192 5.91 -5.00 -9.44
C HIS A 192 6.05 -6.52 -9.54
N ARG A 193 4.98 -7.22 -9.91
CA ARG A 193 4.99 -8.68 -10.10
C ARG A 193 6.01 -9.12 -11.16
N PRO A 194 6.02 -8.57 -12.40
CA PRO A 194 7.00 -8.98 -13.40
C PRO A 194 8.45 -8.73 -12.96
N ARG A 195 8.72 -7.63 -12.24
CA ARG A 195 10.06 -7.34 -11.71
C ARG A 195 10.50 -8.41 -10.73
N LEU A 196 9.67 -8.77 -9.74
CA LEU A 196 10.02 -9.78 -8.74
C LEU A 196 10.27 -11.15 -9.38
N ILE A 197 9.41 -11.57 -10.33
CA ILE A 197 9.60 -12.82 -11.09
C ILE A 197 10.92 -12.79 -11.88
N SER A 198 11.22 -11.68 -12.55
CA SER A 198 12.43 -11.51 -13.33
C SER A 198 13.69 -11.58 -12.46
N GLU A 199 13.67 -10.89 -11.31
CA GLU A 199 14.77 -10.89 -10.35
C GLU A 199 15.01 -12.28 -9.74
N LEU A 200 13.94 -13.02 -9.44
CA LEU A 200 14.01 -14.40 -8.96
C LEU A 200 14.66 -15.32 -10.00
N ASN A 201 14.16 -15.28 -11.24
CA ASN A 201 14.70 -16.08 -12.35
C ASN A 201 16.16 -15.73 -12.66
N LYS A 202 16.51 -14.44 -12.64
CA LYS A 202 17.88 -13.98 -12.82
C LYS A 202 18.79 -14.48 -11.71
N GLY A 203 18.33 -14.43 -10.45
CA GLY A 203 19.05 -14.95 -9.30
C GLY A 203 19.37 -16.45 -9.43
N LEU A 204 18.36 -17.24 -9.80
CA LEU A 204 18.50 -18.68 -10.04
C LEU A 204 19.54 -18.98 -11.12
N LYS A 205 19.40 -18.38 -12.31
CA LYS A 205 20.30 -18.62 -13.44
C LYS A 205 21.74 -18.22 -13.13
N GLN A 206 21.93 -17.05 -12.50
CA GLN A 206 23.27 -16.61 -12.09
C GLN A 206 23.90 -17.58 -11.09
N THR A 207 23.11 -18.13 -10.16
CA THR A 207 23.59 -19.10 -9.18
C THR A 207 24.07 -20.38 -9.86
N LEU A 208 23.29 -20.89 -10.81
CA LEU A 208 23.60 -22.11 -11.57
C LEU A 208 24.80 -21.95 -12.51
N ILE A 209 24.95 -20.79 -13.15
CA ILE A 209 26.08 -20.49 -14.03
C ILE A 209 27.38 -20.38 -13.22
N ASN A 210 27.32 -19.73 -12.07
CA ASN A 210 28.51 -19.47 -11.25
C ASN A 210 28.86 -20.63 -10.32
N GLY A 211 28.00 -21.66 -10.20
CA GLY A 211 28.21 -22.79 -9.29
C GLY A 211 28.30 -22.38 -7.82
N VAL A 212 27.65 -21.27 -7.44
CA VAL A 212 27.67 -20.75 -6.06
C VAL A 212 26.68 -21.51 -5.17
N SER A 213 26.92 -21.48 -3.86
CA SER A 213 26.10 -22.20 -2.89
C SER A 213 24.64 -21.67 -2.84
N PRO A 214 23.68 -22.51 -2.45
CA PRO A 214 22.27 -22.13 -2.26
C PRO A 214 22.08 -20.98 -1.27
N GLU A 215 22.98 -20.81 -0.31
CA GLU A 215 22.93 -19.71 0.66
C GLU A 215 23.00 -18.33 0.00
N ASN A 216 23.84 -18.16 -1.02
CA ASN A 216 23.95 -16.89 -1.76
C ASN A 216 22.66 -16.57 -2.52
N LEU A 217 22.02 -17.59 -3.11
CA LEU A 217 20.73 -17.45 -3.77
C LEU A 217 19.65 -17.03 -2.77
N THR A 218 19.57 -17.71 -1.63
CA THR A 218 18.61 -17.40 -0.57
C THR A 218 18.78 -15.97 -0.05
N ASN A 219 20.01 -15.53 0.22
CA ASN A 219 20.29 -14.15 0.65
C ASN A 219 19.84 -13.11 -0.38
N LYS A 220 20.04 -13.38 -1.68
CA LYS A 220 19.60 -12.49 -2.75
C LYS A 220 18.07 -12.43 -2.86
N ILE A 221 17.40 -13.57 -2.73
CA ILE A 221 15.94 -13.65 -2.74
C ILE A 221 15.37 -12.89 -1.55
N ASN A 222 15.90 -13.12 -0.33
CA ASN A 222 15.51 -12.40 0.88
C ASN A 222 15.57 -10.88 0.68
N LYS A 223 16.67 -10.38 0.10
CA LYS A 223 16.84 -8.94 -0.17
C LYS A 223 15.80 -8.39 -1.14
N ASN A 224 15.52 -9.11 -2.24
CA ASN A 224 14.56 -8.66 -3.24
C ASN A 224 13.12 -8.68 -2.69
N PHE A 225 12.77 -9.70 -1.91
CA PHE A 225 11.48 -9.79 -1.23
C PHE A 225 11.29 -8.68 -0.19
N ASN A 226 12.31 -8.41 0.64
CA ASN A 226 12.24 -7.30 1.60
C ASN A 226 12.11 -5.94 0.90
N THR A 227 12.79 -5.74 -0.22
CA THR A 227 12.64 -4.51 -1.01
C THR A 227 11.22 -4.37 -1.55
N SER A 228 10.67 -5.45 -2.10
CA SER A 228 9.31 -5.46 -2.66
C SER A 228 8.24 -5.28 -1.57
N LYS A 229 8.44 -5.88 -0.40
CA LYS A 229 7.61 -5.73 0.80
C LYS A 229 7.54 -4.27 1.26
N GLU A 230 8.68 -3.60 1.39
CA GLU A 230 8.73 -2.21 1.83
C GLU A 230 8.13 -1.23 0.81
N GLU A 231 8.33 -1.49 -0.49
CA GLU A 231 7.68 -0.72 -1.55
C GLU A 231 6.15 -0.89 -1.53
N ALA A 232 5.66 -2.12 -1.32
CA ALA A 232 4.22 -2.40 -1.22
C ALA A 232 3.60 -1.69 -0.01
N LYS A 233 4.25 -1.75 1.17
CA LYS A 233 3.81 -1.04 2.39
C LYS A 233 3.72 0.47 2.18
N LEU A 234 4.66 1.06 1.44
CA LEU A 234 4.63 2.49 1.12
C LEU A 234 3.48 2.81 0.16
N LEU A 235 3.28 1.98 -0.86
CA LEU A 235 2.21 2.15 -1.84
C LEU A 235 0.84 2.14 -1.15
N VAL A 236 0.58 1.19 -0.25
CA VAL A 236 -0.66 1.15 0.55
C VAL A 236 -0.88 2.46 1.29
N LYS A 237 0.15 2.98 1.98
CA LYS A 237 0.02 4.26 2.72
C LYS A 237 -0.34 5.43 1.80
N SER A 238 0.27 5.48 0.61
CA SER A 238 -0.01 6.53 -0.38
C SER A 238 -1.42 6.43 -0.95
N GLU A 239 -1.88 5.23 -1.31
CA GLU A 239 -3.23 5.01 -1.81
C GLU A 239 -4.29 5.39 -0.76
N LEU A 240 -4.11 4.97 0.50
CA LEU A 240 -5.08 5.29 1.56
C LEU A 240 -5.17 6.78 1.84
N ALA A 241 -4.03 7.48 1.92
CA ALA A 241 -4.02 8.92 2.14
C ALA A 241 -4.70 9.66 0.98
N PHE A 242 -4.43 9.24 -0.27
CA PHE A 242 -5.08 9.82 -1.45
C PHE A 242 -6.60 9.61 -1.42
N PHE A 243 -7.07 8.36 -1.26
CA PHE A 243 -8.51 8.07 -1.31
C PHE A 243 -9.28 8.59 -0.10
N SER A 244 -8.63 8.75 1.06
CA SER A 244 -9.24 9.42 2.21
C SER A 244 -9.45 10.92 1.93
N SER A 245 -8.44 11.62 1.41
CA SER A 245 -8.56 13.02 1.01
C SER A 245 -9.61 13.22 -0.11
N LEU A 246 -9.59 12.35 -1.12
CA LEU A 246 -10.58 12.39 -2.20
C LEU A 246 -12.01 12.24 -1.67
N SER A 247 -12.19 11.32 -0.71
CA SER A 247 -13.47 11.09 -0.04
C SER A 247 -13.91 12.31 0.79
N GLN A 248 -12.99 12.94 1.53
CA GLN A 248 -13.28 14.17 2.27
C GLN A 248 -13.70 15.31 1.35
N ARG A 249 -13.01 15.50 0.20
CA ARG A 249 -13.39 16.48 -0.82
C ARG A 249 -14.82 16.29 -1.29
N ASP A 250 -15.17 15.06 -1.65
CA ASP A 250 -16.49 14.75 -2.20
C ASP A 250 -17.58 14.92 -1.12
N CYS A 251 -17.25 14.62 0.14
CA CYS A 251 -18.12 14.90 1.27
C CYS A 251 -18.33 16.41 1.47
N PHE A 252 -17.27 17.20 1.53
CA PHE A 252 -17.33 18.66 1.67
C PHE A 252 -18.15 19.32 0.56
N ASN A 253 -17.94 18.90 -0.69
CA ASN A 253 -18.75 19.35 -1.82
C ASN A 253 -20.24 18.99 -1.63
N SER A 254 -20.55 17.79 -1.15
CA SER A 254 -21.94 17.37 -0.90
C SER A 254 -22.62 18.11 0.25
N LEU A 255 -21.83 18.63 1.20
CA LEU A 255 -22.31 19.41 2.35
C LEU A 255 -22.33 20.91 2.08
N GLY A 256 -21.87 21.37 0.91
CA GLY A 256 -21.82 22.78 0.56
C GLY A 256 -20.73 23.56 1.31
N VAL A 257 -19.65 22.89 1.75
CA VAL A 257 -18.48 23.59 2.31
C VAL A 257 -17.82 24.39 1.18
N GLU A 258 -17.62 25.69 1.39
CA GLU A 258 -17.04 26.58 0.35
C GLU A 258 -15.53 26.74 0.48
N LYS A 259 -15.01 26.74 1.72
CA LYS A 259 -13.59 26.93 2.05
C LYS A 259 -13.13 25.88 3.04
N TYR A 260 -11.86 25.52 2.95
CA TYR A 260 -11.18 24.66 3.91
C TYR A 260 -9.86 25.27 4.35
N GLU A 261 -9.42 24.96 5.56
CA GLU A 261 -8.10 25.30 6.06
C GLU A 261 -7.20 24.06 6.06
N ILE A 262 -5.95 24.25 5.64
CA ILE A 262 -4.91 23.21 5.76
C ILE A 262 -4.32 23.29 7.16
N VAL A 263 -4.39 22.18 7.90
CA VAL A 263 -3.84 22.09 9.25
C VAL A 263 -2.76 21.03 9.26
N SER A 264 -1.52 21.46 9.46
CA SER A 264 -0.40 20.53 9.67
C SER A 264 -0.38 20.06 11.12
N ALA A 265 0.07 18.82 11.35
CA ALA A 265 0.38 18.39 12.71
C ALA A 265 1.44 19.32 13.33
N LEU A 266 1.41 19.50 14.65
CA LEU A 266 2.43 20.25 15.39
C LEU A 266 3.35 19.26 16.12
N ASP A 267 4.19 18.54 15.37
CA ASP A 267 5.26 17.71 15.91
C ASP A 267 6.53 17.72 15.04
N SER A 268 7.64 17.24 15.58
CA SER A 268 8.97 17.26 14.95
C SER A 268 9.07 16.49 13.63
N ARG A 269 8.05 15.72 13.26
CA ARG A 269 8.01 14.94 12.00
C ARG A 269 7.29 15.68 10.89
N VAL A 270 6.74 16.87 11.15
CA VAL A 270 6.07 17.68 10.14
C VAL A 270 7.09 18.24 9.18
N CYS A 271 6.76 18.14 7.90
CA CYS A 271 7.72 18.41 6.86
C CYS A 271 7.92 19.92 6.67
N GLU A 272 9.03 20.44 7.18
CA GLU A 272 9.35 21.89 7.21
C GLU A 272 9.24 22.55 5.82
N LYS A 273 9.59 21.82 4.76
CA LYS A 273 9.66 22.38 3.40
C LYS A 273 8.38 22.30 2.58
N ARG A 274 7.45 21.38 2.88
CA ARG A 274 6.22 21.19 2.09
C ARG A 274 4.93 21.40 2.88
N CYS A 275 4.91 21.00 4.15
CA CYS A 275 3.73 20.98 5.01
C CYS A 275 3.61 22.28 5.78
N SER A 276 4.67 22.63 6.51
CA SER A 276 4.71 23.82 7.38
C SER A 276 4.39 25.13 6.66
N PRO A 277 4.77 25.35 5.38
CA PRO A 277 4.42 26.59 4.68
C PRO A 277 2.95 26.66 4.25
N LEU A 278 2.22 25.55 4.27
CA LEU A 278 0.80 25.46 3.89
C LEU A 278 -0.13 25.53 5.10
N ASP A 279 0.43 25.37 6.30
CA ASP A 279 -0.29 25.43 7.56
C ASP A 279 -1.02 26.77 7.77
N GLY A 280 -2.31 26.69 8.11
CA GLY A 280 -3.18 27.84 8.30
C GLY A 280 -3.65 28.52 7.01
N LYS A 281 -3.39 27.93 5.83
CA LYS A 281 -3.90 28.48 4.57
C LYS A 281 -5.35 28.07 4.35
N VAL A 282 -6.20 29.08 4.16
CA VAL A 282 -7.60 28.92 3.74
C VAL A 282 -7.66 28.92 2.22
N ILE A 283 -8.35 27.94 1.64
CA ILE A 283 -8.47 27.73 0.20
C ILE A 283 -9.93 27.45 -0.14
N GLU A 284 -10.41 27.99 -1.26
CA GLU A 284 -11.74 27.67 -1.79
C GLU A 284 -11.79 26.24 -2.35
N MET A 285 -12.89 25.53 -2.11
CA MET A 285 -13.09 24.15 -2.57
C MET A 285 -12.95 23.97 -4.10
N LYS A 286 -13.22 25.02 -4.89
CA LYS A 286 -13.03 24.99 -6.35
C LYS A 286 -11.57 24.79 -6.78
N TYR A 287 -10.62 25.11 -5.90
CA TYR A 287 -9.18 24.91 -6.12
C TYR A 287 -8.66 23.62 -5.46
N TYR A 288 -9.53 22.74 -4.99
CA TYR A 288 -9.12 21.52 -4.30
C TYR A 288 -8.43 20.54 -5.25
N GLU A 289 -7.13 20.36 -5.04
CA GLU A 289 -6.28 19.48 -5.83
C GLU A 289 -5.30 18.76 -4.90
N ILE A 290 -5.47 17.44 -4.84
CA ILE A 290 -4.69 16.56 -3.96
C ILE A 290 -3.23 16.58 -4.40
N GLY A 291 -2.32 16.81 -3.46
CA GLY A 291 -0.88 16.95 -3.71
C GLY A 291 -0.42 18.35 -4.06
N ILE A 292 -1.34 19.29 -4.35
CA ILE A 292 -1.02 20.69 -4.68
C ILE A 292 -1.60 21.66 -3.65
N THR A 293 -2.92 21.66 -3.48
CA THR A 293 -3.67 22.53 -2.55
C THR A 293 -4.35 21.75 -1.44
N ALA A 294 -4.37 20.42 -1.50
CA ALA A 294 -4.87 19.55 -0.43
C ALA A 294 -3.88 18.40 -0.16
N PRO A 295 -3.78 17.90 1.10
CA PRO A 295 -2.96 16.74 1.42
C PRO A 295 -3.53 15.46 0.77
N PRO A 296 -2.73 14.40 0.61
CA PRO A 296 -1.32 14.30 0.97
C PRO A 296 -0.37 15.02 -0.02
N PHE A 297 0.49 15.92 0.49
CA PHE A 297 1.52 16.63 -0.30
C PHE A 297 2.78 15.79 -0.58
N HIS A 298 2.93 14.67 0.13
CA HIS A 298 4.04 13.74 0.01
C HIS A 298 3.65 12.38 0.60
N PRO A 299 4.42 11.31 0.35
CA PRO A 299 4.20 10.04 1.03
C PRO A 299 4.30 10.20 2.55
N ARG A 300 3.35 9.63 3.30
CA ARG A 300 3.23 9.78 4.77
C ARG A 300 2.97 11.22 5.23
N CYS A 301 2.24 12.00 4.42
CA CYS A 301 1.74 13.31 4.84
C CYS A 301 0.86 13.15 6.08
N ARG A 302 0.94 14.12 7.00
CA ARG A 302 0.16 14.19 8.24
C ARG A 302 -0.54 15.54 8.40
N CYS A 303 -0.82 16.17 7.26
CA CYS A 303 -1.66 17.36 7.22
C CYS A 303 -3.10 16.90 7.01
N VAL A 304 -4.03 17.59 7.63
CA VAL A 304 -5.46 17.40 7.46
C VAL A 304 -6.06 18.66 6.85
N ILE A 305 -7.29 18.53 6.37
CA ILE A 305 -8.13 19.67 6.02
C ILE A 305 -9.28 19.73 7.02
N VAL A 306 -9.72 20.95 7.29
CA VAL A 306 -10.89 21.22 8.13
C VAL A 306 -11.80 22.22 7.41
N PRO A 307 -13.13 22.14 7.60
CA PRO A 307 -14.01 23.17 7.07
C PRO A 307 -13.68 24.52 7.71
N TYR A 308 -13.75 25.60 6.94
CA TYR A 308 -13.45 26.95 7.41
C TYR A 308 -14.67 27.87 7.21
N PHE A 309 -15.00 28.64 8.26
CA PHE A 309 -16.06 29.63 8.29
C PHE A 309 -15.47 30.97 8.79
N ASP A 310 -15.83 32.10 8.17
CA ASP A 310 -15.11 33.38 8.30
C ASP A 310 -15.15 34.04 9.71
N ASP A 311 -15.94 33.51 10.68
CA ASP A 311 -16.22 34.14 11.99
C ASP A 311 -15.74 33.35 13.25
N GLU A 312 -14.73 32.47 13.18
CA GLU A 312 -14.31 31.61 14.31
C GLU A 312 -12.91 31.93 14.92
N GLU A 313 -12.84 32.28 16.22
CA GLU A 313 -11.59 32.22 17.02
C GLU A 313 -11.41 30.81 17.63
N SER A 314 -10.18 30.27 17.59
CA SER A 314 -9.91 28.88 18.00
C SER A 314 -8.46 28.59 18.39
N TYR A 315 -8.27 27.43 19.04
CA TYR A 315 -6.98 26.86 19.42
C TYR A 315 -6.75 25.49 18.73
N ARG A 316 -5.55 24.93 18.86
CA ARG A 316 -5.17 23.62 18.31
C ARG A 316 -4.14 22.90 19.17
N SER A 317 -4.20 21.57 19.15
CA SER A 317 -3.29 20.72 19.93
C SER A 317 -1.90 20.64 19.28
N ALA A 318 -0.87 20.86 20.09
CA ALA A 318 0.55 20.64 19.82
C ALA A 318 1.11 19.52 20.71
N ARG A 319 2.21 18.90 20.30
CA ARG A 319 2.85 17.83 21.09
C ARG A 319 4.16 18.30 21.71
N GLY A 320 4.30 18.11 23.01
CA GLY A 320 5.50 18.41 23.80
C GLY A 320 6.61 17.39 23.59
N GLU A 321 7.81 17.71 24.06
CA GLU A 321 8.98 16.80 24.02
C GLU A 321 8.78 15.55 24.91
N ASP A 322 7.95 15.66 25.94
CA ASP A 322 7.50 14.58 26.82
C ASP A 322 6.49 13.63 26.15
N GLY A 323 6.02 13.99 24.94
CA GLY A 323 5.02 13.24 24.20
C GLY A 323 3.58 13.56 24.60
N GLU A 324 3.35 14.49 25.52
CA GLU A 324 2.04 14.98 25.97
C GLU A 324 1.50 16.10 25.07
N ASN A 325 0.19 16.31 25.09
CA ASN A 325 -0.47 17.32 24.26
C ASN A 325 -0.68 18.64 25.03
N TYR A 326 -0.40 19.78 24.38
CA TYR A 326 -0.74 21.13 24.85
C TYR A 326 -1.46 21.92 23.76
N TYR A 327 -2.01 23.11 24.05
CA TYR A 327 -2.81 23.87 23.09
C TYR A 327 -2.17 25.21 22.72
N VAL A 328 -2.26 25.60 21.45
CA VAL A 328 -1.79 26.88 20.91
C VAL A 328 -2.89 27.54 20.07
N PRO A 329 -2.92 28.87 19.90
CA PRO A 329 -3.90 29.51 19.02
C PRO A 329 -3.86 28.90 17.61
N SER A 330 -5.02 28.66 16.97
CA SER A 330 -5.09 28.09 15.62
C SER A 330 -4.42 28.97 14.58
N SER A 331 -4.49 30.29 14.80
CA SER A 331 -3.81 31.29 13.97
C SER A 331 -2.28 31.22 14.04
N MET A 332 -1.70 30.57 15.07
CA MET A 332 -0.25 30.41 15.20
C MET A 332 0.25 29.40 14.17
N LYS A 333 1.07 29.82 13.21
CA LYS A 333 1.60 28.94 12.16
C LYS A 333 2.71 28.01 12.68
N TYR A 334 2.92 26.84 12.05
CA TYR A 334 3.97 25.89 12.45
C TYR A 334 5.35 26.56 12.62
N ASN A 335 5.75 27.44 11.70
CA ASN A 335 7.06 28.11 11.78
C ASN A 335 7.19 29.04 13.00
N GLU A 336 6.10 29.64 13.44
CA GLU A 336 6.05 30.48 14.65
C GLU A 336 6.10 29.59 15.89
N TRP A 337 5.30 28.52 15.88
CA TRP A 337 5.30 27.50 16.92
C TRP A 337 6.70 26.88 17.12
N TYR A 338 7.33 26.42 16.04
CA TYR A 338 8.65 25.78 16.05
C TYR A 338 9.72 26.72 16.61
N LYS A 339 9.72 28.00 16.19
CA LYS A 339 10.64 29.01 16.74
C LYS A 339 10.43 29.22 18.24
N LYS A 340 9.18 29.30 18.68
CA LYS A 340 8.82 29.62 20.07
C LYS A 340 9.04 28.43 21.02
N HIS A 341 8.77 27.21 20.56
CA HIS A 341 8.66 26.02 21.41
C HIS A 341 9.69 24.92 21.15
N VAL A 342 10.42 24.96 20.01
CA VAL A 342 11.43 23.95 19.66
C VAL A 342 12.82 24.55 19.56
N LYS A 343 12.97 25.73 18.93
CA LYS A 343 14.28 26.37 18.73
C LYS A 343 14.83 27.06 19.98
N ASN A 344 13.97 27.49 20.91
CA ASN A 344 14.38 28.14 22.16
C ASN A 344 14.76 27.14 23.28
N THR A 345 14.72 25.84 23.00
CA THR A 345 14.96 24.77 23.96
C THR A 345 16.40 24.21 23.90
N TYR A 346 17.26 24.80 23.05
CA TYR A 346 18.67 24.41 22.86
C TYR A 346 19.62 25.61 22.98
#